data_AF-A0A7R9ADK7-F1
#
_entry.id   AF-A0A7R9ADK7-F1
#
_cell.length_a   1.000
_cell.length_b   1.000
_cell.length_c   1.000
_cell.angle_alpha   90.00
_cell.angle_beta   90.00
_cell.angle_gamma   90.00
#
_symmetry.space_group_name_H-M   'P 1'
#
loop_
_entity.id
_entity.type
_entity.pdbx_description
1 polymer ?
#
loop_
_entity_poly.entity_id
_entity_poly.type
_entity_poly.pdbx_seq_one_letter_code
_entity_poly.pdbx_strand_id
1 'polypeptide(L)' 'MEKRSLHADENPILDIPDGFFQDIAVIQHIHCSSCKLGPTLKSGTFQFSPYYMNLDLSSNNISRVEPGAIVI' A
#
# COMPACT_ATOMS: atom_id res chain seq x y z
N MET A 1 -0.57 -12.07 -19.80
CA MET A 1 -1.48 -11.66 -18.70
C MET A 1 -1.16 -10.21 -18.39
N GLU A 2 -2.14 -9.32 -18.45
CA GLU A 2 -1.92 -7.91 -18.13
C GLU A 2 -1.58 -7.76 -16.64
N LYS A 3 -0.40 -7.20 -16.35
CA LYS A 3 -0.03 -6.80 -14.99
C LYS A 3 -0.91 -5.62 -14.59
N ARG A 4 -1.59 -5.74 -13.45
CA ARG A 4 -2.41 -4.65 -12.89
C ARG A 4 -1.56 -3.93 -11.85
N SER A 5 -1.10 -2.73 -12.22
CA SER A 5 -0.21 -1.92 -11.39
C SER A 5 -0.87 -0.58 -11.05
N LEU A 6 -0.72 -0.15 -9.80
CA LEU A 6 -1.02 1.20 -9.34
C LEU A 6 0.30 1.94 -9.13
N HIS A 7 0.48 3.05 -9.83
CA HIS A 7 1.61 3.95 -9.65
C HIS A 7 1.09 5.27 -9.09
N ALA A 8 1.57 5.62 -7.90
CA ALA A 8 1.22 6.83 -7.16
C ALA A 8 2.48 7.56 -6.66
N ASP A 9 3.66 7.19 -7.17
CA ASP A 9 4.94 7.77 -6.77
C ASP A 9 4.95 9.30 -6.88
N GLU A 10 5.66 9.94 -5.95
CA GLU A 10 5.85 11.40 -5.89
C GLU A 10 4.55 12.21 -5.77
N ASN A 11 3.42 11.55 -5.49
CA ASN A 11 2.19 12.25 -5.13
C ASN A 11 2.16 12.41 -3.61
N PRO A 12 2.15 13.64 -3.07
CA PRO A 12 1.95 13.86 -1.64
C PRO A 12 0.49 13.52 -1.28
N ILE A 13 0.16 12.23 -1.26
CA ILE A 13 -1.12 11.70 -0.83
C ILE A 13 -1.08 11.71 0.69
N LEU A 14 -1.71 12.73 1.27
CA LEU A 14 -1.61 13.04 2.70
C LEU A 14 -2.36 12.04 3.60
N ASP A 15 -3.24 11.20 3.07
CA ASP A 15 -3.91 10.18 3.88
C ASP A 15 -4.42 9.06 2.97
N ILE A 16 -4.03 7.82 3.25
CA ILE A 16 -4.68 6.63 2.70
C ILE A 16 -5.71 6.21 3.74
N PRO A 17 -7.02 6.40 3.47
CA PRO A 17 -8.04 6.04 4.45
C PRO A 17 -8.01 4.54 4.74
N ASP A 18 -8.46 4.19 5.94
CA ASP A 18 -8.54 2.79 6.37
C ASP A 18 -9.36 1.99 5.35
N GLY A 19 -8.77 0.90 4.85
CA GLY A 19 -9.41 0.06 3.83
C GLY A 19 -9.41 0.61 2.39
N PHE A 20 -8.70 1.70 2.07
CA PHE A 20 -8.61 2.25 0.70
C PHE A 20 -8.28 1.19 -0.37
N PHE A 21 -7.48 0.18 -0.01
CA PHE A 21 -7.08 -0.89 -0.91
C PHE A 21 -7.87 -2.20 -0.74
N GLN A 22 -8.85 -2.28 0.19
CA GLN A 22 -9.56 -3.54 0.50
C GLN A 22 -10.35 -4.08 -0.69
N ASP A 23 -10.92 -3.21 -1.53
CA ASP A 23 -11.73 -3.63 -2.67
C ASP A 23 -10.92 -3.89 -3.94
N ILE A 24 -9.61 -3.66 -3.93
CA ILE A 24 -8.78 -3.75 -5.15
C ILE A 24 -8.08 -5.12 -5.27
N ALA A 25 -8.88 -6.19 -5.18
CA ALA A 25 -8.48 -7.59 -5.18
C ALA A 25 -7.70 -8.09 -6.44
N VAL A 26 -7.38 -7.18 -7.36
CA VAL A 26 -6.79 -7.48 -8.65
C VAL A 26 -5.44 -6.80 -8.88
N ILE A 27 -5.02 -5.87 -8.02
CA ILE A 27 -3.72 -5.20 -8.17
C ILE A 27 -2.60 -6.15 -7.71
N GLN A 28 -1.56 -6.27 -8.54
CA GLN A 28 -0.36 -7.08 -8.27
C GLN A 28 0.85 -6.24 -7.88
N HIS A 29 0.87 -4.95 -8.27
CA HIS A 29 1.98 -4.05 -8.03
C HIS A 29 1.47 -2.71 -7.52
N ILE A 30 1.95 -2.26 -6.37
CA ILE A 30 1.70 -0.92 -5.84
C ILE A 30 3.04 -0.23 -5.69
N HIS A 31 3.19 0.89 -6.39
CA HIS A 31 4.30 1.81 -6.25
C HIS A 31 3.77 3.11 -5.66
N CYS A 32 4.13 3.39 -4.40
CA CYS A 32 3.83 4.63 -3.71
C CYS A 32 5.07 5.13 -2.98
N SER A 33 6.16 5.27 -3.74
CA SER A 33 7.38 5.88 -3.23
C SER A 33 7.17 7.38 -3.03
N SER A 34 7.76 7.93 -1.96
CA SER A 34 7.74 9.39 -1.71
C SER A 34 6.33 9.99 -1.54
N CYS A 35 5.37 9.18 -1.08
CA CYS A 35 3.97 9.58 -0.89
C CYS A 35 3.69 10.32 0.45
N LYS A 36 4.67 10.38 1.36
CA LYS A 36 4.53 10.88 2.75
C LYS A 36 3.62 10.04 3.66
N LEU A 37 3.47 8.74 3.39
CA LEU A 37 2.70 7.82 4.23
C LEU A 37 3.29 7.66 5.63
N GLY A 38 2.44 7.49 6.64
CA GLY A 38 2.85 7.27 8.03
C GLY A 38 2.30 8.32 8.99
N PRO A 39 2.72 8.29 10.28
CA PRO A 39 3.82 7.50 10.83
C PRO A 39 3.51 6.02 11.06
N THR A 40 2.23 5.64 11.14
CA THR A 40 1.83 4.25 11.42
C THR A 40 1.03 3.68 10.25
N LEU A 41 1.43 2.51 9.75
CA LEU A 41 0.57 1.67 8.92
C LEU A 41 -0.35 0.85 9.82
N LYS A 42 -1.65 1.07 9.69
CA LYS A 42 -2.65 0.42 10.52
C LYS A 42 -2.95 -1.00 10.03
N SER A 43 -3.44 -1.84 10.93
CA SER A 43 -3.96 -3.15 10.57
C SER A 43 -5.01 -3.04 9.46
N GLY A 44 -4.95 -3.89 8.44
CA GLY A 44 -5.91 -3.86 7.34
C GLY A 44 -5.56 -2.93 6.16
N THR A 45 -4.54 -2.06 6.25
CA THR A 45 -4.19 -1.13 5.16
C THR A 45 -3.86 -1.86 3.86
N PHE A 46 -3.09 -2.95 3.94
CA PHE A 46 -2.74 -3.81 2.81
C PHE A 46 -3.21 -5.25 2.99
N GLN A 47 -4.44 -5.42 3.50
CA GLN A 47 -5.08 -6.73 3.67
C GLN A 47 -5.87 -7.10 2.41
N PHE A 48 -5.17 -7.42 1.32
CA PHE A 48 -5.78 -8.00 0.12
C PHE A 48 -4.94 -9.17 -0.37
N SER A 49 -5.62 -10.16 -0.95
CA SER A 49 -5.04 -11.46 -1.29
C SER A 49 -4.99 -11.71 -2.80
N PRO A 50 -4.10 -11.03 -3.55
CA PRO A 50 -3.53 -11.65 -4.73
C PRO A 50 -2.45 -12.63 -4.27
N TYR A 51 -2.43 -13.83 -4.84
CA TYR A 51 -1.33 -14.81 -4.64
C TYR A 51 0.08 -14.25 -4.93
N TYR A 52 0.18 -13.05 -5.50
CA TYR A 52 1.41 -12.31 -5.80
C TYR A 52 1.17 -10.79 -5.65
N MET A 53 1.86 -10.16 -4.71
CA MET A 53 1.88 -8.70 -4.52
C MET A 53 3.32 -8.21 -4.44
N ASN A 54 3.63 -7.12 -5.16
CA ASN A 54 4.85 -6.34 -4.96
C ASN A 54 4.45 -4.95 -4.47
N LEU A 55 4.99 -4.54 -3.33
CA LEU A 55 4.62 -3.32 -2.62
C LEU A 55 5.87 -2.47 -2.37
N ASP A 56 5.97 -1.35 -3.07
CA ASP A 56 7.02 -0.35 -2.86
C ASP A 56 6.45 0.85 -2.10
N LEU A 57 6.86 0.98 -0.83
CA LEU A 57 6.55 2.11 0.06
C LEU A 57 7.82 2.88 0.44
N SER A 58 8.87 2.82 -0.37
CA SER A 58 10.13 3.53 -0.12
C SER A 58 9.92 5.03 0.04
N SER A 59 10.86 5.70 0.73
CA SER A 59 10.85 7.17 0.87
C SER A 59 9.57 7.76 1.49
N ASN A 60 8.85 6.98 2.30
CA ASN A 60 7.73 7.44 3.13
C ASN A 60 8.18 7.73 4.58
N ASN A 61 7.24 8.20 5.40
CA ASN A 61 7.47 8.56 6.80
C ASN A 61 7.00 7.46 7.78
N ILE A 62 6.95 6.21 7.32
CA ILE A 62 6.47 5.07 8.11
C ILE A 62 7.51 4.73 9.18
N SER A 63 7.14 4.87 10.45
CA SER A 63 7.95 4.52 11.61
C SER A 63 7.41 3.34 12.41
N ARG A 64 6.13 2.99 12.20
CA ARG A 64 5.47 1.85 12.83
C ARG A 64 4.59 1.11 11.83
N VAL A 65 4.56 -0.21 11.95
CA VAL A 65 3.67 -1.10 11.21
C VAL A 65 2.92 -1.96 12.21
N GLU A 66 1.59 -1.88 12.22
CA GLU A 66 0.76 -2.72 13.09
C GLU A 66 0.72 -4.17 12.60
N PRO A 67 0.53 -5.14 13.50
CA PRO A 67 0.24 -6.52 13.10
C PRO A 67 -0.97 -6.58 12.16
N GLY A 68 -0.83 -7.31 11.05
CA GLY A 68 -1.89 -7.40 10.03
C GLY A 68 -2.04 -6.17 9.13
N ALA A 69 -1.16 -5.17 9.23
CA ALA A 69 -1.13 -4.05 8.29
C ALA A 69 -0.75 -4.48 6.87
N ILE A 70 0.10 -5.51 6.77
CA ILE A 70 0.51 -6.15 5.53
C ILE A 70 0.27 -7.65 5.71
N VAL A 71 -0.58 -8.23 4.87
CA VAL A 71 -0.85 -9.67 4.82
C VAL A 71 -0.66 -10.10 3.37
N ILE A 72 0.56 -10.52 3.06
CA ILE A 72 1.02 -11.00 1.74
C ILE A 72 1.31 -12.49 1.77
#